data_AF-A0A5J4RV82-F1
#
_entry.id   AF-A0A5J4RV82-F1
#
_cell.length_a   1.000
_cell.length_b   1.000
_cell.length_c   1.000
_cell.angle_alpha   90.00
_cell.angle_beta   90.00
_cell.angle_gamma   90.00
#
_symmetry.space_group_name_H-M   'P 1'
#
loop_
_entity.id
_entity.type
_entity.pdbx_description
1 polymer ?
#
loop_
_entity_poly.entity_id
_entity_poly.type
_entity_poly.pdbx_seq_one_letter_code
_entity_poly.pdbx_strand_id
1 'polypeptide(L)'
;MMRNKAITRPSAIRDNLLWDLLTNLLQFDRKERFSAEQALQHPYFTGPQAQNEICDEAKQIAAQAQLAKQNGDTSITIYDCDSSFVICGNEIKIALKYNPDVDLQPIYLEIEPIKEKSFKYAIQFTFNFAFQFALI
;
A
#
# COMPACT_ATOMS: atom_id res chain seq x y z
N MET A 1 13.41 46.99 -14.84
CA MET A 1 13.99 45.67 -15.19
C MET A 1 13.67 44.69 -14.09
N MET A 2 12.89 43.64 -14.36
CA MET A 2 12.76 42.53 -13.42
C MET A 2 14.06 41.74 -13.42
N ARG A 3 14.70 41.58 -12.25
CA ARG A 3 15.82 40.65 -12.11
C ARG A 3 15.26 39.25 -12.29
N ASN A 4 15.78 38.46 -13.24
CA ASN A 4 15.54 37.03 -13.30
C ASN A 4 16.08 36.41 -12.01
N LYS A 5 15.21 36.24 -11.01
CA LYS A 5 15.55 35.49 -9.80
C LYS A 5 15.52 34.03 -10.22
N ALA A 6 16.69 33.43 -10.35
CA ALA A 6 16.84 32.00 -10.58
C ALA A 6 17.19 31.33 -9.26
N ILE A 7 16.57 30.17 -8.99
CA ILE A 7 16.96 29.34 -7.85
C ILE A 7 18.18 28.54 -8.28
N THR A 8 19.30 28.73 -7.59
CA THR A 8 20.53 27.98 -7.84
C THR A 8 20.42 26.58 -7.24
N ARG A 9 20.73 25.55 -8.02
CA ARG A 9 20.72 24.16 -7.56
C ARG A 9 21.74 23.94 -6.44
N PRO A 10 21.31 23.53 -5.24
CA PRO A 10 22.23 23.12 -4.19
C PRO A 10 22.98 21.84 -4.58
N SER A 11 24.25 21.72 -4.21
CA SER A 11 25.08 20.54 -4.50
C SER A 11 24.59 19.26 -3.82
N ALA A 12 23.75 19.37 -2.78
CA ALA A 12 23.11 18.24 -2.11
C ALA A 12 22.06 17.53 -3.00
N ILE A 13 21.44 18.24 -3.94
CA ILE A 13 20.39 17.67 -4.80
C ILE A 13 21.05 17.12 -6.07
N ARG A 14 21.25 15.80 -6.12
CA ARG A 14 21.87 15.10 -7.26
C ARG A 14 20.86 14.57 -8.27
N ASP A 15 19.65 14.31 -7.82
CA ASP A 15 18.56 13.85 -8.67
C ASP A 15 18.06 14.99 -9.57
N ASN A 16 18.03 14.74 -10.88
CA ASN A 16 17.60 15.70 -11.88
C ASN A 16 16.08 15.85 -11.94
N LEU A 17 15.33 14.77 -11.74
CA LEU A 17 13.86 14.78 -11.73
C LEU A 17 13.35 15.49 -10.48
N LEU A 18 13.98 15.28 -9.33
CA LEU A 18 13.69 16.02 -8.11
C LEU A 18 13.95 17.52 -8.31
N TRP A 19 15.10 17.86 -8.89
CA TRP A 19 15.45 19.25 -9.14
C TRP A 19 14.45 19.92 -10.09
N ASP A 20 14.07 19.25 -11.18
CA ASP A 20 13.10 19.76 -12.15
C ASP A 20 11.70 19.95 -11.55
N LEU A 21 11.27 19.03 -10.69
CA LEU A 21 10.03 19.21 -9.93
C LEU A 21 10.09 20.46 -9.05
N LEU A 22 11.18 20.63 -8.30
CA LEU A 22 11.34 21.75 -7.37
C LEU A 22 11.41 23.10 -8.08
N THR A 23 12.07 23.20 -9.24
CA THR A 23 12.12 24.45 -10.01
C THR A 23 10.74 24.87 -10.50
N ASN A 24 9.92 23.91 -10.93
CA ASN A 24 8.54 24.18 -11.37
C ASN A 24 7.59 24.53 -10.20
N LEU A 25 7.79 23.93 -9.02
CA LEU A 25 7.02 24.25 -7.80
C LEU A 25 7.39 25.59 -7.18
N LEU A 26 8.67 25.97 -7.26
CA LEU A 26 9.21 27.17 -6.64
C LEU A 26 9.36 28.34 -7.62
N GLN A 27 8.66 28.30 -8.76
CA GLN A 27 8.60 29.43 -9.70
C GLN A 27 8.15 30.72 -9.01
N PHE A 28 8.86 31.81 -9.31
CA PHE A 28 8.59 33.13 -8.75
C PHE A 28 7.30 33.72 -9.32
N ASP A 29 7.08 33.55 -10.63
CA ASP A 29 5.79 33.89 -11.21
C ASP A 29 4.77 32.83 -10.82
N ARG A 30 3.67 33.26 -10.20
CA ARG A 30 2.58 32.40 -9.79
C ARG A 30 1.90 31.73 -10.99
N LYS A 31 1.88 32.39 -12.16
CA LYS A 31 1.21 31.87 -13.36
C LYS A 31 1.96 30.69 -13.98
N GLU A 32 3.27 30.67 -13.84
CA GLU A 32 4.16 29.61 -14.34
C GLU A 32 4.38 28.49 -13.31
N ARG A 33 3.88 28.65 -12.08
CA ARG A 33 4.01 27.65 -11.03
C ARG A 33 3.07 26.48 -11.30
N PHE A 34 3.60 25.26 -11.16
CA PHE A 34 2.76 24.06 -11.24
C PHE A 34 1.61 24.09 -10.25
N SER A 35 0.44 23.70 -10.74
CA SER A 35 -0.67 23.28 -9.90
C SER A 35 -0.35 21.95 -9.21
N ALA A 36 -1.10 21.62 -8.14
CA ALA A 36 -0.96 20.33 -7.46
C ALA A 36 -1.19 19.15 -8.41
N GLU A 37 -2.16 19.26 -9.32
CA GLU A 37 -2.44 18.24 -10.33
C GLU A 37 -1.24 18.01 -11.26
N GLN A 38 -0.65 19.08 -11.81
CA GLN A 38 0.54 18.98 -12.66
C GLN A 38 1.74 18.40 -11.90
N ALA A 39 1.93 18.80 -10.64
CA ALA A 39 3.03 18.31 -9.82
C ALA A 39 2.91 16.80 -9.55
N LEU A 40 1.70 16.29 -9.29
CA LEU A 40 1.47 14.86 -9.07
C LEU A 40 1.69 14.02 -10.33
N GLN A 41 1.50 14.59 -11.52
CA GLN A 41 1.75 13.92 -12.79
C GLN A 41 3.23 13.94 -13.22
N HIS A 42 4.10 14.62 -12.47
CA HIS A 42 5.50 14.79 -12.82
C HIS A 42 6.26 13.45 -12.84
N PRO A 43 7.22 13.23 -13.75
CA PRO A 43 8.00 11.98 -13.83
C PRO A 43 8.77 11.62 -12.56
N TYR A 44 8.97 12.56 -11.64
CA TYR A 44 9.50 12.26 -10.32
C TYR A 44 8.61 11.31 -9.53
N PHE A 45 7.28 11.38 -9.68
CA PHE A 45 6.32 10.48 -9.02
C PHE A 45 5.82 9.37 -9.94
N THR A 46 5.78 9.59 -11.26
CA THR A 46 5.18 8.65 -12.23
C THR A 46 6.21 7.88 -13.08
N GLY A 47 7.47 8.29 -13.02
CA GLY A 47 8.54 7.73 -13.84
C GLY A 47 9.06 6.37 -13.35
N PRO A 48 9.97 5.75 -14.12
CA PRO A 48 10.50 4.43 -13.82
C PRO A 48 11.31 4.40 -12.51
N GLN A 49 11.93 5.52 -12.12
CA GLN A 49 12.63 5.61 -10.84
C GLN A 49 11.66 5.42 -9.66
N ALA A 50 10.52 6.11 -9.67
CA ALA A 50 9.49 5.96 -8.64
C ALA A 50 8.94 4.53 -8.58
N GLN A 51 8.72 3.91 -9.74
CA GLN A 51 8.27 2.50 -9.80
C GLN A 51 9.28 1.52 -9.22
N ASN A 52 10.58 1.80 -9.38
CA ASN A 52 11.65 0.99 -8.81
C ASN A 52 11.82 1.19 -7.30
N GLU A 53 11.38 2.34 -6.76
CA GLU A 53 11.40 2.62 -5.33
C GLU A 53 10.26 1.93 -4.57
N ILE A 54 9.20 1.48 -5.27
CA ILE A 54 8.16 0.64 -4.67
C ILE A 54 8.79 -0.70 -4.23
N CYS A 55 8.64 -1.04 -2.94
CA CYS A 55 9.16 -2.29 -2.40
C CYS A 55 8.52 -3.53 -3.04
N ASP A 56 9.26 -4.62 -3.01
CA ASP A 56 8.83 -5.87 -3.62
C ASP A 56 7.68 -6.52 -2.84
N GLU A 57 7.61 -6.33 -1.51
CA GLU A 57 6.48 -6.80 -0.70
C GLU A 57 5.17 -6.12 -1.12
N ALA A 58 5.21 -4.81 -1.41
CA ALA A 58 4.04 -4.07 -1.90
C ALA A 58 3.55 -4.62 -3.24
N LYS A 59 4.47 -4.94 -4.16
CA LYS A 59 4.14 -5.56 -5.46
C LYS A 59 3.51 -6.94 -5.28
N GLN A 60 4.03 -7.75 -4.37
CA GLN A 60 3.48 -9.08 -4.09
C GLN A 60 2.07 -9.01 -3.51
N ILE A 61 1.81 -8.12 -2.56
CA ILE A 61 0.48 -7.92 -1.96
C ILE A 61 -0.53 -7.50 -3.04
N ALA A 62 -0.18 -6.51 -3.86
CA ALA A 62 -1.04 -6.04 -4.95
C ALA A 62 -1.36 -7.16 -5.95
N ALA A 63 -0.36 -7.98 -6.31
CA ALA A 63 -0.56 -9.13 -7.20
C ALA A 63 -1.48 -10.20 -6.60
N GLN A 64 -1.35 -10.48 -5.29
CA GLN A 64 -2.24 -11.41 -4.60
C GLN A 64 -3.68 -10.89 -4.54
N ALA A 65 -3.86 -9.60 -4.25
CA ALA A 65 -5.17 -8.96 -4.27
C ALA A 65 -5.80 -9.05 -5.67
N GLN A 66 -5.02 -8.82 -6.72
CA GLN A 66 -5.49 -8.96 -8.10
C GLN A 66 -5.93 -10.39 -8.43
N LEU A 67 -5.18 -11.40 -7.99
CA LEU A 67 -5.55 -12.81 -8.17
C LEU A 67 -6.85 -13.16 -7.43
N ALA A 68 -6.98 -12.73 -6.18
CA ALA A 68 -8.20 -12.97 -5.39
C ALA A 68 -9.43 -12.30 -6.01
N LYS A 69 -9.27 -11.09 -6.57
CA LYS A 69 -10.33 -10.40 -7.32
C LYS A 69 -10.74 -11.15 -8.57
N GLN A 70 -9.76 -11.71 -9.31
CA GLN A 70 -10.03 -12.57 -10.48
C GLN A 70 -10.75 -13.87 -10.08
N ASN A 71 -10.48 -14.38 -8.88
CA ASN A 71 -11.16 -15.54 -8.31
C ASN A 71 -12.59 -15.25 -7.79
N GLY A 72 -13.07 -14.02 -7.95
CA GLY A 72 -14.45 -13.62 -7.62
C GLY A 72 -14.62 -12.92 -6.29
N ASP A 73 -13.54 -12.54 -5.60
CA ASP A 73 -13.63 -11.73 -4.38
C ASP A 73 -14.08 -10.29 -4.71
N THR A 74 -15.29 -9.95 -4.31
CA THR A 74 -15.89 -8.61 -4.54
C THR A 74 -15.48 -7.58 -3.49
N SER A 75 -14.80 -7.99 -2.41
CA SER A 75 -14.34 -7.06 -1.37
C SER A 75 -13.11 -6.26 -1.80
N ILE A 76 -12.39 -6.73 -2.81
CA ILE A 76 -11.14 -6.15 -3.30
C ILE A 76 -11.41 -4.99 -4.26
N THR A 77 -10.91 -3.82 -3.91
CA THR A 77 -11.10 -2.58 -4.66
C THR A 77 -10.10 -2.45 -5.80
N ILE A 78 -10.06 -1.29 -6.46
CA ILE A 78 -9.02 -0.98 -7.44
C ILE A 78 -7.70 -0.56 -6.78
N TYR A 79 -7.76 -0.04 -5.55
CA TYR A 79 -6.59 0.45 -4.81
C TYR A 79 -5.78 -0.70 -4.22
N ASP A 80 -6.43 -1.79 -3.84
CA ASP A 80 -5.77 -2.99 -3.32
C ASP A 80 -4.93 -3.71 -4.38
N CYS A 81 -5.27 -3.56 -5.67
CA CYS A 81 -4.57 -4.20 -6.78
C CYS A 81 -3.38 -3.38 -7.31
N ASP A 82 -3.14 -2.19 -6.78
CA ASP A 82 -2.09 -1.29 -7.26
C ASP A 82 -1.03 -1.12 -6.17
N SER A 83 0.20 -1.52 -6.48
CA SER A 83 1.31 -1.51 -5.53
C SER A 83 1.74 -0.11 -5.12
N SER A 84 1.41 0.93 -5.89
CA SER A 84 1.71 2.33 -5.52
C SER A 84 0.88 2.83 -4.33
N PHE A 85 -0.23 2.16 -4.01
CA PHE A 85 -1.06 2.45 -2.84
C PHE A 85 -0.70 1.58 -1.62
N VAL A 86 0.28 0.68 -1.74
CA VAL A 86 0.68 -0.22 -0.68
C VAL A 86 1.96 0.30 -0.01
N ILE A 87 1.88 0.52 1.31
CA ILE A 87 3.02 0.98 2.11
C ILE A 87 3.83 -0.24 2.58
N CYS A 88 5.15 -0.14 2.48
CA CYS A 88 6.06 -1.19 2.90
C CYS A 88 6.02 -1.39 4.42
N GLY A 89 5.82 -2.64 4.84
CA GLY A 89 5.66 -2.98 6.26
C GLY A 89 6.83 -2.52 7.14
N ASN A 90 8.05 -2.53 6.62
CA ASN A 90 9.23 -2.11 7.40
C ASN A 90 9.23 -0.60 7.66
N GLU A 91 8.85 0.21 6.66
CA GLU A 91 8.82 1.67 6.77
C GLU A 91 7.75 2.13 7.76
N ILE A 92 6.55 1.54 7.69
CA ILE A 92 5.45 1.92 8.57
C ILE A 92 5.72 1.52 10.02
N LYS A 93 6.38 0.37 10.27
CA LYS A 93 6.81 -0.04 11.61
C LYS A 93 7.79 0.97 12.21
N ILE A 94 8.75 1.43 11.42
CA ILE A 94 9.72 2.45 11.85
C ILE A 94 9.02 3.78 12.12
N ALA A 95 8.15 4.21 11.20
CA ALA A 95 7.43 5.49 11.30
C ALA A 95 6.52 5.54 12.53
N LEU A 96 5.81 4.45 12.82
CA LEU A 96 4.90 4.36 13.97
C LEU A 96 5.60 3.94 15.27
N LYS A 97 6.86 3.49 15.21
CA LYS A 97 7.58 2.87 16.33
C LYS A 97 6.79 1.74 16.99
N TYR A 98 6.04 1.01 16.18
CA TYR A 98 5.10 -0.02 16.59
C TYR A 98 5.29 -1.24 15.70
N ASN A 99 5.39 -2.43 16.29
CA ASN A 99 5.54 -3.67 15.55
C ASN A 99 4.34 -4.59 15.82
N PRO A 100 3.34 -4.63 14.92
CA PRO A 100 2.16 -5.47 15.10
C PRO A 100 2.52 -6.95 15.22
N ASP A 101 3.61 -7.40 14.60
CA ASP A 101 4.01 -8.81 14.61
C ASP A 101 4.54 -9.28 15.97
N VAL A 102 4.87 -8.35 16.86
CA VAL A 102 5.29 -8.63 18.24
C VAL A 102 4.12 -8.39 19.18
N ASP A 103 3.46 -7.24 19.05
CA ASP A 103 2.42 -6.82 19.97
C ASP A 103 1.13 -7.65 19.83
N LEU A 104 0.83 -8.15 18.63
CA LEU A 104 -0.35 -8.99 18.38
C LEU A 104 -0.08 -10.49 18.56
N GLN A 105 1.15 -10.93 18.83
CA GLN A 105 1.47 -12.35 19.10
C GLN A 105 0.57 -13.01 20.14
N PRO A 106 0.33 -12.43 21.33
CA PRO A 106 -0.55 -13.06 22.32
C PRO A 106 -1.95 -13.28 21.77
N ILE A 107 -2.48 -12.31 21.02
CA ILE A 107 -3.80 -12.41 20.39
C ILE A 107 -3.82 -13.53 19.34
N TYR A 108 -2.77 -13.66 18.50
CA TYR A 108 -2.70 -14.74 17.51
C TYR A 108 -2.70 -16.14 18.16
N LEU A 109 -1.96 -16.32 19.26
CA LEU A 109 -1.94 -17.57 20.02
C LEU A 109 -3.31 -17.94 20.62
N GLU A 110 -4.13 -16.94 20.94
CA GLU A 110 -5.50 -17.15 21.44
C GLU A 110 -6.48 -17.51 20.31
N ILE A 111 -6.29 -17.00 19.08
CA ILE A 111 -7.21 -17.22 17.95
C ILE A 111 -7.02 -18.61 17.32
N GLU A 112 -5.80 -19.13 17.25
CA GLU A 112 -5.55 -20.45 16.66
C GLU A 112 -6.41 -21.59 17.25
N PRO A 113 -6.47 -21.77 18.59
CA PRO A 113 -7.32 -22.81 19.17
C PRO A 113 -8.83 -22.50 19.01
N ILE A 114 -9.24 -21.24 18.83
CA ILE A 114 -10.64 -20.86 18.59
C ILE A 114 -11.09 -21.28 17.19
N LYS A 115 -10.26 -21.08 16.16
CA LYS A 115 -10.54 -21.56 14.80
C LYS A 115 -10.68 -23.09 14.77
N GLU A 116 -9.77 -23.80 15.44
CA GLU A 116 -9.77 -25.27 15.46
C GLU A 116 -10.99 -25.83 16.21
N LYS A 117 -11.36 -25.23 17.36
CA LYS A 117 -12.58 -25.58 18.09
C LYS A 117 -13.84 -25.30 17.28
N SER A 118 -13.95 -24.11 16.68
CA SER A 118 -15.10 -23.73 15.85
C SER A 118 -15.30 -24.69 14.68
N PHE A 119 -14.21 -25.07 14.01
CA PHE A 119 -14.25 -26.04 12.91
C PHE A 119 -14.69 -27.44 13.38
N LYS A 120 -14.19 -27.91 14.53
CA LYS A 120 -14.64 -29.19 15.13
C LYS A 120 -16.13 -29.17 15.49
N TYR A 121 -16.63 -28.07 16.06
CA TYR A 121 -18.06 -27.92 16.36
C TYR A 121 -18.92 -27.89 15.10
N ALA A 122 -18.48 -27.22 14.04
CA ALA A 122 -19.19 -27.18 12.76
C ALA A 122 -19.30 -28.58 12.13
N ILE A 123 -18.23 -29.38 12.14
CA ILE A 123 -18.25 -30.77 11.66
C ILE A 123 -19.17 -31.63 12.53
N GLN A 124 -19.07 -31.53 13.86
CA GLN A 124 -19.92 -32.31 14.75
C GLN A 124 -21.40 -31.97 14.56
N PHE A 125 -21.72 -30.68 14.37
CA PHE A 125 -23.08 -30.21 14.14
C PHE A 125 -23.64 -30.72 12.81
N THR A 126 -22.87 -30.63 11.72
CA THR A 126 -23.33 -31.16 10.41
C THR A 126 -23.47 -32.68 10.43
N PHE A 127 -22.59 -33.39 11.11
CA PHE A 127 -22.68 -34.84 11.25
C PHE A 127 -23.90 -35.26 12.07
N ASN A 128 -24.16 -34.59 13.20
CA ASN A 128 -25.35 -34.85 14.02
C ASN A 128 -26.64 -34.50 13.29
N PHE A 129 -26.65 -33.38 12.56
CA PHE A 129 -27.80 -32.96 11.75
C PHE A 129 -28.07 -33.98 10.62
N ALA A 130 -27.06 -34.38 9.86
CA ALA A 130 -27.20 -35.38 8.80
C ALA A 130 -27.66 -36.76 9.34
N PHE A 131 -27.17 -37.17 10.51
CA PHE A 131 -27.57 -38.43 11.14
C PHE A 131 -29.04 -38.42 11.61
N GLN A 132 -29.54 -37.27 12.10
CA GLN A 132 -30.94 -37.12 12.51
C GLN A 132 -31.93 -37.21 11.34
N PHE A 133 -31.53 -36.78 10.14
CA PHE A 133 -32.35 -36.89 8.93
C PHE A 133 -32.29 -38.27 8.26
N ALA A 134 -31.25 -39.06 8.51
CA ALA A 134 -31.10 -40.42 7.95
C ALA A 134 -31.88 -41.50 8.72
N LEU A 135 -32.44 -41.17 9.89
CA LEU A 135 -33.16 -42.08 10.79
C LEU A 135 -34.69 -41.88 10.78
N ILE A 136 -35.22 -41.09 9.84
CA ILE A 136 -36.65 -40.89 9.56
C ILE A 136 -36.95 -41.46 8.17
#